data_AF-A0A2S6MBC4-F1
#
_entry.id   AF-A0A2S6MBC4-F1
#
_cell.length_a   1.000
_cell.length_b   1.000
_cell.length_c   1.000
_cell.angle_alpha   90.00
_cell.angle_beta   90.00
_cell.angle_gamma   90.00
#
_symmetry.space_group_name_H-M   'P 1'
#
loop_
_entity.id
_entity.type
_entity.pdbx_description
1 polymer ?
#
loop_
_entity_poly.entity_id
_entity_poly.type
_entity_poly.pdbx_seq_one_letter_code
_entity_poly.pdbx_strand_id
1 'polypeptide(L)' 'MLRSGAPWRDLPEAFGPYTTCYNHFVRWRRAGVWSRIMDALAAAHDAAVQMIDTSIVRVHQHGACI' A
#
# COMPACT_ATOMS: atom_id res chain seq x y z
N MET A 1 4.21 11.76 -7.68
CA MET A 1 3.85 10.58 -8.51
C MET A 1 4.51 9.36 -7.90
N LEU A 2 3.76 8.55 -7.13
CA LEU A 2 4.26 7.28 -6.60
C LEU A 2 4.37 6.28 -7.76
N ARG A 3 5.60 6.09 -8.24
CA ARG A 3 5.93 5.36 -9.47
C ARG A 3 6.24 3.87 -9.24
N SER A 4 5.78 3.30 -8.12
CA SER A 4 5.74 1.86 -7.87
C SER A 4 4.33 1.35 -8.20
N GLY A 5 3.92 1.52 -9.45
CA GLY A 5 2.59 1.16 -9.91
C GLY A 5 2.45 -0.34 -10.09
N ALA A 6 2.35 -1.10 -9.00
CA ALA A 6 1.55 -2.32 -9.06
C ALA A 6 0.10 -1.83 -9.21
N PRO A 7 -0.53 -1.95 -10.40
CA PRO A 7 -1.90 -1.51 -10.56
C PRO A 7 -2.75 -2.29 -9.56
N TRP A 8 -3.77 -1.64 -8.97
CA TRP A 8 -4.74 -2.31 -8.09
C TRP A 8 -5.31 -3.59 -8.71
N ARG A 9 -5.29 -3.71 -10.04
CA ARG A 9 -5.70 -4.88 -10.81
C ARG A 9 -4.86 -6.14 -10.56
N ASP A 10 -3.63 -5.98 -10.09
CA ASP A 10 -2.70 -7.09 -9.83
C ASP A 10 -2.78 -7.55 -8.35
N LEU A 11 -3.80 -7.10 -7.61
CA LEU A 11 -4.06 -7.59 -6.26
C LEU A 11 -4.40 -9.08 -6.30
N PRO A 12 -3.81 -9.91 -5.41
CA PRO A 12 -4.21 -11.30 -5.27
C PRO A 12 -5.70 -11.44 -5.03
N GLU A 13 -6.31 -12.46 -5.63
CA GLU A 13 -7.76 -12.71 -5.56
C GLU A 13 -8.27 -12.85 -4.12
N ALA A 14 -7.41 -13.28 -3.19
CA ALA A 14 -7.71 -13.35 -1.76
C ALA A 14 -8.17 -12.02 -1.13
N PHE A 15 -7.81 -10.87 -1.72
CA PHE A 15 -8.25 -9.55 -1.26
C PHE A 15 -9.61 -9.12 -1.83
N GLY A 16 -10.18 -9.91 -2.74
CA GLY A 16 -11.42 -9.61 -3.42
C GLY A 16 -11.26 -8.57 -4.53
N PRO A 17 -12.38 -8.02 -5.06
CA PRO A 17 -12.35 -7.13 -6.21
C PRO A 17 -11.49 -5.87 -5.96
N TYR A 18 -10.57 -5.57 -6.87
CA TYR A 18 -9.66 -4.42 -6.75
C TYR A 18 -10.38 -3.08 -6.57
N THR A 19 -11.59 -2.95 -7.11
CA THR A 19 -12.46 -1.77 -6.94
C THR A 19 -12.90 -1.60 -5.49
N THR A 20 -13.16 -2.69 -4.78
CA THR A 20 -13.50 -2.71 -3.36
C THR A 20 -12.29 -2.27 -2.53
N CYS A 21 -11.10 -2.81 -2.81
CA CYS A 21 -9.85 -2.41 -2.15
C CYS A 21 -9.55 -0.92 -2.36
N TYR A 22 -9.69 -0.44 -3.59
CA TYR A 22 -9.51 0.97 -3.92
C TYR A 22 -10.53 1.87 -3.21
N ASN A 23 -11.81 1.50 -3.19
CA ASN A 23 -12.85 2.26 -2.50
C ASN A 23 -12.61 2.31 -0.98
N HIS A 24 -12.15 1.21 -0.39
CA HIS A 24 -11.76 1.15 1.01
C HIS A 24 -10.59 2.10 1.29
N PHE A 25 -9.54 2.04 0.47
CA PHE A 25 -8.39 2.92 0.56
C PHE A 25 -8.80 4.40 0.50
N VAL A 26 -9.66 4.78 -0.46
CA VAL A 26 -10.15 6.16 -0.60
C VAL A 26 -10.97 6.59 0.61
N ARG A 27 -11.86 5.73 1.12
CA ARG A 27 -12.66 6.00 2.32
C ARG A 27 -11.77 6.26 3.54
N TRP A 28 -10.77 5.42 3.76
CA TRP A 28 -9.82 5.56 4.86
C TRP A 28 -8.96 6.80 4.74
N ARG A 29 -8.50 7.12 3.52
CA ARG A 29 -7.78 8.36 3.25
C ARG A 29 -8.63 9.58 3.59
N ARG A 30 -9.90 9.61 3.16
CA ARG A 30 -10.84 10.71 3.45
C ARG A 30 -11.18 10.79 4.94
N ALA A 31 -11.29 9.65 5.61
CA ALA A 31 -11.57 9.57 7.04
C ALA A 31 -10.33 9.85 7.93
N GLY A 32 -9.16 10.14 7.34
CA GLY A 32 -7.94 10.44 8.07
C GLY A 32 -7.32 9.23 8.79
N VAL A 33 -7.77 8.01 8.50
CA VAL A 33 -7.30 6.78 9.16
C VAL A 33 -5.80 6.58 8.94
N TRP A 34 -5.30 6.86 7.74
CA TRP A 34 -3.88 6.80 7.43
C TRP A 34 -3.04 7.75 8.29
N SER A 35 -3.54 8.96 8.57
CA SER A 35 -2.84 9.88 9.48
C SER A 35 -2.72 9.25 10.87
N ARG A 36 -3.82 8.74 11.42
CA ARG A 36 -3.84 8.12 12.75
C ARG A 36 -2.92 6.90 12.86
N ILE A 37 -2.87 6.08 11.81
CA ILE A 37 -1.95 4.93 11.76
C ILE A 37 -0.50 5.43 11.77
N MET A 38 -0.17 6.42 10.94
CA MET A 38 1.18 6.99 10.91
C MET A 38 1.56 7.65 12.24
N ASP A 39 0.65 8.38 12.86
CA ASP A 39 0.84 9.04 14.16
C ASP A 39 1.07 7.99 15.26
N ALA A 40 0.29 6.91 15.27
CA ALA A 40 0.45 5.81 16.22
C ALA A 40 1.76 5.04 16.02
N LEU A 41 2.15 4.79 14.75
CA LEU A 41 3.43 4.14 14.43
C LEU A 41 4.62 5.02 14.81
N ALA A 42 4.55 6.33 14.55
CA ALA A 42 5.59 7.29 14.93
C ALA A 42 5.73 7.42 16.45
N ALA A 43 4.61 7.37 17.18
CA ALA A 43 4.62 7.38 18.64
C ALA A 43 5.17 6.07 19.24
N ALA A 44 4.96 4.93 18.60
CA ALA A 44 5.51 3.64 19.01
C ALA A 44 7.01 3.50 18.69
N HIS A 45 7.48 4.17 17.64
CA HIS A 45 8.87 4.20 17.21
C HIS A 45 9.49 5.58 17.44
N ASP A 46 9.54 6.01 18.71
CA ASP A 46 10.27 7.16 19.27
C ASP A 46 10.86 8.16 18.25
N ALA A 47 9.99 8.80 17.47
CA ALA A 47 10.22 9.90 16.50
C ALA A 47 11.48 9.84 15.61
N ALA A 48 12.17 8.70 15.49
CA ALA A 48 13.26 8.53 14.55
C ALA A 48 12.61 8.35 13.19
N VAL A 49 12.85 9.28 12.28
CA VAL A 49 12.40 9.19 10.88
C VAL A 49 12.87 7.85 10.31
N GLN A 50 12.00 6.84 10.34
CA GLN A 50 12.26 5.56 9.71
C GLN A 50 11.89 5.69 8.24
N MET A 51 12.92 5.74 7.40
CA MET A 51 12.75 5.55 5.97
C MET A 51 12.21 4.15 5.72
N ILE A 52 11.04 4.08 5.07
CA ILE A 52 10.53 2.81 4.57
C ILE A 52 11.37 2.47 3.33
N ASP A 53 12.40 1.66 3.52
CA ASP A 53 13.12 1.05 2.40
C ASP A 53 12.18 0.04 1.72
N THR A 54 11.55 0.48 0.64
CA THR A 54 10.71 -0.40 -0.18
C THR A 54 11.62 -1.25 -1.06
N SER A 55 11.72 -2.55 -0.79
CA SER A 55 12.36 -3.51 -1.70
C SER A 55 11.35 -3.92 -2.78
N ILE A 56 11.49 -3.34 -3.97
CA ILE A 56 10.67 -3.71 -5.12
C ILE A 56 11.35 -4.89 -5.83
N VAL A 57 10.80 -6.10 -5.68
CA VAL A 57 11.19 -7.24 -6.52
C VAL A 57 10.46 -7.12 -7.86
N ARG A 58 11.19 -6.73 -8.91
CA ARG A 58 10.66 -6.75 -10.28
C ARG A 58 10.59 -8.20 -10.77
N VAL A 59 9.39 -8.69 -11.02
CA VAL A 59 9.19 -9.97 -11.70
C VAL A 59 9.41 -9.75 -13.20
N HIS A 60 10.12 -10.68 -13.85
CA HIS A 60 10.28 -10.67 -15.30
C HIS A 60 8.90 -10.76 -15.97
N GLN A 61 8.69 -10.12 -17.12
CA GLN A 61 7.37 -10.02 -17.75
C GLN A 61 6.69 -11.37 -18.04
N HIS A 62 7.46 -12.46 -18.11
CA HIS A 62 6.95 -13.83 -18.26
C HIS A 62 6.54 -14.52 -16.94
N GLY A 63 6.74 -13.89 -15.77
CA GLY A 63 6.31 -14.39 -14.46
C GLY A 63 5.10 -13.65 -13.88
N ALA A 64 4.55 -12.65 -14.60
CA ALA A 64 3.38 -11.88 -14.16
C ALA A 64 2.03 -12.56 -14.46
N CYS A 65 2.05 -13.78 -15.01
CA CYS A 65 0.86 -14.56 -15.34
C CYS A 65 1.04 -16.00 -14.85
N ILE A 66 0.66 -16.25 -13.60
CA ILE A 66 0.17 -17.53 -13.08
C ILE A 66 -1.02 -17.27 -12.18
#